data_AF-A0A091BZH2-F1
#
_entry.id   AF-A0A091BZH2-F1
#
_cell.length_a   1.000
_cell.length_b   1.000
_cell.length_c   1.000
_cell.angle_alpha   90.00
_cell.angle_beta   90.00
_cell.angle_gamma   90.00
#
_symmetry.space_group_name_H-M   'P 1'
#
loop_
_entity.id
_entity.type
_entity.pdbx_description
1 polymer ?
#
loop_
_entity_poly.entity_id
_entity_poly.type
_entity_poly.pdbx_seq_one_letter_code
_entity_poly.pdbx_strand_id
1 'polypeptide(L)' 'MEKTPIDMRMTFLGRKEIARKCYKQMLEWQPEKIILSHGRWYDKNGTKELKRAFQWLEK' A
#
# COMPACT_ATOMS: atom_id res chain seq x y z
N MET A 1 -5.57 -11.54 -8.81
CA MET A 1 -4.34 -10.75 -8.54
C MET A 1 -4.62 -9.85 -7.35
N GLU A 2 -4.03 -10.21 -6.22
CA GLU A 2 -4.58 -10.07 -4.86
C GLU A 2 -4.53 -8.63 -4.31
N LYS A 3 -5.63 -8.19 -3.69
CA LYS A 3 -5.69 -6.99 -2.85
C LYS A 3 -5.15 -7.36 -1.46
N THR A 4 -4.71 -6.39 -0.65
CA THR A 4 -4.32 -6.64 0.75
C THR A 4 -5.39 -7.50 1.45
N PRO A 5 -5.04 -8.66 2.01
CA PRO A 5 -5.99 -9.56 2.68
C PRO A 5 -6.77 -8.86 3.79
N ILE A 6 -8.05 -9.23 3.99
CA ILE A 6 -8.94 -8.52 4.94
C ILE A 6 -8.41 -8.63 6.36
N ASP A 7 -7.93 -9.79 6.76
CA ASP A 7 -7.20 -10.07 8.00
C ASP A 7 -6.02 -9.10 8.21
N MET A 8 -5.20 -8.86 7.17
CA MET A 8 -4.12 -7.87 7.24
C MET A 8 -4.65 -6.42 7.35
N ARG A 9 -5.84 -6.11 6.83
CA ARG A 9 -6.48 -4.79 7.09
C ARG A 9 -6.96 -4.69 8.53
N MET A 10 -7.40 -5.82 9.12
CA MET A 10 -7.91 -5.85 10.49
C MET A 10 -6.83 -5.54 11.53
N THR A 11 -5.56 -5.87 11.25
CA THR A 11 -4.43 -5.50 12.15
C THR A 11 -4.23 -3.99 12.28
N PHE A 12 -4.81 -3.19 11.38
CA PHE A 12 -4.77 -1.71 11.44
C PHE A 12 -6.06 -1.08 11.98
N LEU A 13 -7.05 -1.86 12.44
CA LEU A 13 -8.20 -1.29 13.15
C LEU A 13 -7.71 -0.54 14.40
N GLY A 14 -8.16 0.71 14.57
CA GLY A 14 -7.69 1.62 15.62
C GLY A 14 -6.37 2.36 15.31
N ARG A 15 -5.63 1.98 14.26
CA ARG A 15 -4.39 2.64 13.80
C ARG A 15 -4.45 3.10 12.34
N LYS A 16 -5.66 3.13 11.77
CA LYS A 16 -5.91 3.48 10.36
C LYS A 16 -5.36 4.87 9.99
N GLU A 17 -5.42 5.83 10.91
CA GLU A 17 -4.86 7.18 10.70
C GLU A 17 -3.34 7.17 10.52
N ILE A 18 -2.63 6.35 11.31
CA ILE A 18 -1.17 6.20 11.19
C ILE A 18 -0.85 5.54 9.85
N ALA A 19 -1.56 4.46 9.51
CA ALA A 19 -1.39 3.78 8.22
C ALA A 19 -1.65 4.72 7.03
N ARG A 20 -2.66 5.59 7.12
CA ARG A 20 -2.98 6.61 6.11
C ARG A 20 -1.89 7.67 5.99
N LYS A 21 -1.30 8.13 7.10
CA LYS A 21 -0.17 9.07 7.06
C LYS A 21 1.05 8.46 6.37
N CYS A 22 1.44 7.23 6.74
CA CYS A 22 2.53 6.52 6.10
C CYS A 22 2.25 6.29 4.61
N TYR A 23 1.02 5.90 4.23
CA TYR A 23 0.63 5.74 2.84
C TYR A 23 0.76 7.05 2.04
N LYS A 24 0.31 8.19 2.59
CA LYS A 24 0.47 9.50 1.94
C LYS A 24 1.95 9.85 1.72
N GLN A 25 2.79 9.63 2.73
CA GLN A 25 4.23 9.83 2.61
C GLN A 25 4.85 8.94 1.52
N MET A 26 4.43 7.68 1.43
CA MET A 26 4.90 6.77 0.38
C MET A 26 4.42 7.20 -1.03
N LEU A 27 3.24 7.83 -1.15
CA LEU A 27 2.76 8.40 -2.41
C LEU A 27 3.56 9.63 -2.83
N GLU A 28 3.96 10.47 -1.88
CA GLU A 28 4.77 11.67 -2.14
C GLU A 28 6.16 11.31 -2.70
N TRP A 29 6.70 10.14 -2.36
CA TRP A 29 7.95 9.64 -2.94
C TRP A 29 7.83 9.28 -4.42
N GLN A 30 6.62 9.17 -4.96
CA GLN A 30 6.35 8.81 -6.36
C GLN A 30 7.20 7.63 -6.87
N PRO A 31 7.15 6.46 -6.20
CA PRO A 31 8.01 5.35 -6.54
C PRO A 31 7.69 4.80 -7.94
N GLU A 32 8.71 4.67 -8.78
CA GLU A 32 8.60 3.97 -10.06
C GLU A 32 8.63 2.44 -9.86
N LYS A 33 9.39 1.97 -8.87
CA LYS A 33 9.62 0.56 -8.53
C LYS A 33 9.27 0.27 -7.08
N ILE A 34 8.67 -0.90 -6.82
CA ILE A 34 8.36 -1.39 -5.47
C ILE A 34 8.98 -2.77 -5.30
N ILE A 35 9.91 -2.88 -4.35
CA ILE A 35 10.55 -4.14 -3.98
C ILE A 35 9.92 -4.61 -2.67
N LEU A 36 9.33 -5.81 -2.70
CA LEU A 36 8.78 -6.47 -1.51
C LEU A 36 9.70 -7.63 -1.14
N SER A 37 9.97 -7.79 0.16
CA SER A 37 10.86 -8.86 0.67
C SER A 37 10.35 -10.26 0.30
N HIS A 38 9.04 -10.42 0.21
CA HIS A 38 8.37 -11.64 -0.23
C HIS A 38 7.22 -11.29 -1.17
N GLY A 39 7.09 -12.06 -2.27
CA GLY A 39 6.03 -11.89 -3.25
C GLY A 39 6.47 -11.19 -4.54
N ARG A 40 5.50 -10.67 -5.29
CA ARG A 40 5.74 -10.02 -6.59
C ARG A 40 6.23 -8.59 -6.38
N TRP A 41 7.43 -8.29 -6.86
CA TRP A 41 7.92 -6.93 -6.98
C TRP A 41 7.41 -6.27 -8.27
N TYR A 42 7.34 -4.94 -8.27
CA TYR A 42 6.86 -4.14 -9.39
C TYR A 42 7.99 -3.28 -9.93
N ASP A 43 8.33 -3.49 -11.21
CA ASP A 43 9.43 -2.83 -11.91
C ASP A 43 8.99 -1.53 -12.61
N LYS A 44 7.68 -1.33 -12.81
CA LYS A 44 7.07 -0.15 -13.42
C LYS A 44 5.76 0.20 -12.73
N ASN A 45 5.38 1.48 -12.78
CA ASN A 45 4.13 2.01 -12.23
C ASN A 45 3.94 1.79 -10.71
N GLY A 46 5.02 1.80 -9.91
CA GLY A 46 4.97 1.58 -8.46
C GLY A 46 3.86 2.39 -7.76
N THR A 47 3.75 3.69 -8.03
CA THR A 47 2.68 4.55 -7.50
C THR A 47 1.26 4.03 -7.80
N LYS A 48 1.01 3.51 -9.01
CA LYS A 48 -0.30 2.99 -9.40
C LYS A 48 -0.64 1.71 -8.64
N GLU A 49 0.34 0.82 -8.50
CA GLU A 49 0.19 -0.43 -7.75
C GLU A 49 0.04 -0.15 -6.25
N LEU A 50 0.76 0.83 -5.71
CA LEU A 50 0.60 1.29 -4.33
C LEU A 50 -0.82 1.80 -4.08
N LYS A 51 -1.35 2.65 -4.97
CA LYS A 51 -2.74 3.13 -4.91
C LYS A 51 -3.76 1.99 -4.93
N ARG A 52 -3.54 1.00 -5.81
CA ARG A 52 -4.44 -0.17 -5.93
C ARG A 52 -4.41 -1.03 -4.67
N ALA A 53 -3.24 -1.32 -4.12
CA ALA A 53 -3.07 -2.16 -2.94
C ALA A 53 -3.67 -1.51 -1.69
N PHE A 54 -3.42 -0.20 -1.51
CA PHE A 54 -3.83 0.56 -0.33
C PHE A 54 -5.11 1.38 -0.53
N GLN A 55 -5.90 1.14 -1.58
CA GLN A 55 -7.16 1.82 -1.86
C GLN A 55 -8.13 1.82 -0.66
N TRP A 56 -8.07 0.81 0.19
CA TRP A 56 -8.90 0.68 1.40
C TRP A 56 -8.52 1.67 2.52
N LEU A 57 -7.36 2.33 2.45
CA LEU A 57 -6.96 3.42 3.33
C LEU A 57 -7.45 4.79 2.85
N GLU A 58 -7.87 4.93 1.59
CA GLU A 58 -8.45 6.18 1.05
C GLU A 58 -9.92 6.37 1.45
N LYS A 59 -10.66 5.28 1.65
CA LYS A 59 -11.98 5.29 2.29
C LYS A 59 -11.85 5.41 3.81
#